data_AF-A0A7X2TMY5-F1
#
_entry.id   AF-A0A7X2TMY5-F1
#
_cell.length_a   1.000
_cell.length_b   1.000
_cell.length_c   1.000
_cell.angle_alpha   90.00
_cell.angle_beta   90.00
_cell.angle_gamma   90.00
#
_symmetry.space_group_name_H-M   'P 1'
#
loop_
_entity.id
_entity.type
_entity.pdbx_description
1 polymer ?
#
loop_
_entity_poly.entity_id
_entity_poly.type
_entity_poly.pdbx_seq_one_letter_code
_entity_poly.pdbx_strand_id
1 'polypeptide(L)' 'MCLDDKIILDIQRIASLLNTNKLSFDEYVAHGGKFEKQIIENEYSSFGNYCELAGIKRYIQE' A
#
# COMPACT_ATOMS: atom_id res chain seq x y z
N MET A 1 -2.99 12.67 12.98
CA MET A 1 -2.57 11.92 11.77
C MET A 1 -2.94 10.48 12.05
N CYS A 2 -3.96 9.97 11.35
CA CYS A 2 -4.41 8.59 11.55
C CYS A 2 -3.35 7.62 11.01
N LEU A 3 -3.43 6.35 11.43
CA LEU A 3 -2.53 5.31 10.90
C LEU A 3 -2.71 5.18 9.38
N ASP A 4 -3.95 5.35 8.91
CA ASP A 4 -4.33 5.37 7.50
C ASP A 4 -3.50 6.33 6.66
N ASP A 5 -3.36 7.59 7.09
CA ASP A 5 -2.56 8.59 6.40
C ASP A 5 -1.09 8.16 6.27
N LYS A 6 -0.55 7.53 7.32
CA LYS A 6 0.84 7.03 7.32
C LYS A 6 0.99 5.87 6.35
N ILE A 7 0.02 4.96 6.29
CA ILE A 7 0.00 3.83 5.35
C ILE A 7 -0.07 4.35 3.91
N ILE A 8 -0.98 5.29 3.63
CA ILE A 8 -1.14 5.90 2.30
C ILE A 8 0.16 6.56 1.84
N LEU A 9 0.78 7.38 2.69
CA LEU A 9 2.06 8.04 2.39
C LEU A 9 3.19 7.03 2.14
N ASP A 10 3.26 5.95 2.90
CA ASP A 10 4.29 4.91 2.74
C ASP A 10 4.09 4.16 1.42
N ILE A 11 2.85 3.79 1.08
CA ILE A 11 2.51 3.15 -0.20
C ILE A 11 2.83 4.08 -1.38
N GLN A 12 2.47 5.37 -1.32
CA GLN A 12 2.84 6.35 -2.35
C GLN A 12 4.35 6.49 -2.52
N ARG A 13 5.09 6.47 -1.41
CA ARG A 13 6.54 6.54 -1.42
C ARG A 13 7.14 5.32 -2.11
N ILE A 14 6.69 4.12 -1.75
CA ILE A 14 7.20 2.87 -2.34
C ILE A 14 6.82 2.77 -3.82
N ALA A 15 5.58 3.11 -4.20
CA ALA A 15 5.16 3.14 -5.60
C ALA A 15 5.97 4.15 -6.44
N SER A 16 6.28 5.32 -5.88
CA SER A 16 7.16 6.31 -6.53
C SER A 16 8.59 5.79 -6.67
N LEU A 17 9.10 5.09 -5.65
CA LEU A 17 10.42 4.44 -5.65
C LEU A 17 10.55 3.38 -6.76
N LEU A 18 9.50 2.59 -6.93
CA LEU A 18 9.38 1.55 -7.95
C LEU A 18 9.04 2.09 -9.33
N ASN A 19 8.74 3.39 -9.43
CA ASN A 19 8.20 4.02 -10.63
C ASN A 19 7.00 3.25 -11.21
N THR A 20 6.17 2.68 -10.33
CA THR A 20 5.04 1.84 -10.70
C THR A 20 3.73 2.52 -10.33
N ASN A 21 2.76 2.43 -11.23
CA ASN A 21 1.37 2.82 -10.94
C ASN A 21 0.55 1.67 -10.36
N LYS A 22 1.21 0.54 -10.04
CA LYS A 22 0.60 -0.64 -9.46
C LYS A 22 1.48 -1.26 -8.38
N LEU A 23 0.91 -1.48 -7.19
CA LEU A 23 1.64 -2.06 -6.07
C LEU A 23 0.86 -3.27 -5.53
N SER A 24 1.58 -4.37 -5.30
CA SER A 24 1.08 -5.51 -4.54
C SER A 24 1.52 -5.40 -3.10
N PHE A 25 0.80 -6.07 -2.20
CA PHE A 25 1.21 -6.18 -0.81
C PHE A 25 2.63 -6.77 -0.67
N ASP A 26 2.90 -7.78 -1.49
CA ASP A 26 4.18 -8.48 -1.52
C ASP A 26 5.34 -7.54 -1.90
N GLU A 27 5.17 -6.79 -3.01
CA GLU A 27 6.10 -5.73 -3.42
C GLU A 27 6.27 -4.66 -2.33
N TYR A 28 5.16 -4.19 -1.77
CA TYR A 28 5.21 -3.20 -0.71
C TYR A 28 6.08 -3.66 0.46
N VAL A 29 5.90 -4.88 0.96
CA VAL A 29 6.74 -5.45 2.04
C VAL A 29 8.18 -5.68 1.57
N ALA A 30 8.36 -6.22 0.36
CA ALA A 30 9.68 -6.50 -0.21
C ALA A 30 10.55 -5.23 -0.37
N HIS A 31 9.92 -4.09 -0.67
CA HIS A 31 10.59 -2.80 -0.87
C HIS A 31 10.73 -1.95 0.42
N GLY A 32 10.41 -2.54 1.58
CA GLY A 32 10.61 -1.89 2.88
C GLY A 32 9.35 -1.29 3.50
N GLY A 33 8.17 -1.78 3.09
CA GLY A 33 6.89 -1.42 3.64
C GLY A 33 6.85 -1.62 5.15
N LYS A 34 6.59 -0.55 5.88
CA LYS A 34 6.65 -0.54 7.35
C LYS A 34 5.49 -1.24 8.05
N PHE A 35 4.50 -1.66 7.28
CA PHE A 35 3.23 -2.14 7.79
C PHE A 35 2.99 -3.57 7.30
N GLU A 36 2.83 -4.51 8.23
CA GLU A 36 2.55 -5.91 7.89
C GLU A 36 1.10 -6.10 7.41
N LYS A 37 0.87 -7.21 6.70
CA LYS A 37 -0.44 -7.53 6.09
C LYS A 37 -1.55 -7.54 7.12
N GLN A 38 -1.24 -8.03 8.32
CA GLN A 38 -2.18 -8.03 9.42
C GLN A 38 -2.55 -6.61 9.87
N ILE A 39 -1.62 -5.66 9.93
CA ILE A 39 -1.96 -4.29 10.35
C ILE A 39 -2.87 -3.64 9.31
N ILE A 40 -2.54 -3.83 8.04
CA ILE A 40 -3.31 -3.26 6.94
C ILE A 40 -4.66 -3.98 6.77
N GLU A 41 -4.75 -5.29 6.97
CA GLU A 41 -6.03 -6.03 6.88
C GLU A 41 -6.90 -5.93 8.13
N ASN A 42 -6.34 -5.62 9.31
CA ASN A 42 -7.07 -5.57 10.58
C ASN A 42 -7.77 -4.22 10.82
N GLU A 43 -7.22 -3.11 10.32
CA GLU A 43 -7.87 -1.79 10.36
C GLU A 43 -8.75 -1.57 9.12
N TYR A 44 -9.89 -2.25 9.06
CA TYR A 44 -11.10 -1.88 8.28
C TYR A 44 -10.95 -1.63 6.76
N SER A 45 -9.78 -1.79 6.17
CA SER A 45 -9.49 -1.45 4.79
C SER A 45 -8.43 -2.36 4.23
N SER A 46 -8.82 -3.28 3.34
CA SER A 46 -7.85 -4.07 2.58
C SER A 46 -6.80 -3.16 1.93
N PHE A 47 -5.57 -3.65 1.78
CA PHE A 47 -4.48 -2.94 1.09
C PHE A 47 -4.88 -2.28 -0.25
N GLY A 48 -5.85 -2.88 -0.95
CA GLY A 48 -6.45 -2.29 -2.14
C GLY A 48 -7.07 -0.92 -1.92
N ASN A 49 -7.78 -0.73 -0.80
CA ASN A 49 -8.39 0.55 -0.45
C ASN A 49 -7.31 1.62 -0.18
N TYR A 50 -6.25 1.26 0.54
CA TYR A 50 -5.11 2.17 0.74
C TYR A 50 -4.36 2.50 -0.55
N CYS A 51 -4.19 1.53 -1.45
CA CYS A 51 -3.66 1.79 -2.79
C CYS A 51 -4.54 2.79 -3.55
N GLU A 52 -5.86 2.59 -3.53
CA GLU A 52 -6.81 3.48 -4.20
C GLU A 52 -6.79 4.90 -3.63
N LEU A 53 -6.76 5.03 -2.29
CA LEU A 53 -6.60 6.31 -1.58
C LEU A 53 -5.24 6.97 -1.87
N ALA A 54 -4.20 6.17 -2.08
CA ALA A 54 -2.87 6.62 -2.49
C ALA A 54 -2.80 7.02 -3.99
N GLY A 55 -3.87 6.78 -4.77
CA GLY A 55 -3.90 7.02 -6.22
C GLY A 55 -3.13 5.98 -7.03
N ILE A 56 -2.91 4.79 -6.48
CA ILE A 56 -2.14 3.70 -7.09
C ILE A 56 -3.08 2.52 -7.35
N LYS A 57 -2.95 1.83 -8.48
CA LYS A 57 -3.78 0.66 -8.74
C LYS A 57 -3.30 -0.52 -7.89
N ARG A 58 -4.22 -1.23 -7.23
CA ARG A 58 -3.88 -2.55 -6.69
C ARG A 58 -3.54 -3.46 -7.87
N TYR A 59 -2.39 -4.12 -7.83
CA TYR A 59 -2.12 -5.17 -8.83
C TYR A 59 -3.03 -6.36 -8.53
N ILE A 60 -4.04 -6.53 -9.38
CA ILE A 60 -4.90 -7.72 -9.45
C ILE A 60 -4.36 -8.48 -10.65
N GLN A 61 -3.74 -9.65 -10.45
CA GLN A 61 -3.50 -10.57 -11.55
C GLN A 61 -4.87 -11.12 -11.95
N GLU A 62 -5.42 -10.61 -13.05
CA GLU A 62 -6.54 -11.26 -13.76
C GLU A 62 -6.07 -12.56 -14.42
#